data_AF-A0A9X1SCK1-F1
#
_entry.id   AF-A0A9X1SCK1-F1
#
_cell.length_a   1.000
_cell.length_b   1.000
_cell.length_c   1.000
_cell.angle_alpha   90.00
_cell.angle_beta   90.00
_cell.angle_gamma   90.00
#
_symmetry.space_group_name_H-M   'P 1'
#
loop_
_entity.id
_entity.type
_entity.pdbx_description
1 polymer ?
#
loop_
_entity_poly.entity_id
_entity_poly.type
_entity_poly.pdbx_seq_one_letter_code
_entity_poly.pdbx_strand_id
1 'polypeptide(L)'
;MEVKPFEAIVREHGAVVLRVCRAVLGPDDAEDAWSETFLSALRAYPSLDPAANVQAWLVTIAKRKAIDSRRAAARRPVTVPDLPEAAGGADPGPGEHDGLWAALRTLPQRQREALAYHHLAGLPFADVALLLESTEAACRRSAADGMKKLRSLDVEDLR
;
A
#
# COMPACT_ATOMS: atom_id res chain seq x y z
N MET A 1 9.95 23.50 20.21
CA MET A 1 10.44 22.18 19.79
C MET A 1 10.43 22.19 18.28
N GLU A 2 11.59 22.08 17.65
CA GLU A 2 11.71 22.19 16.19
C GLU A 2 11.12 20.92 15.56
N VAL A 3 10.02 21.08 14.83
CA VAL A 3 9.35 19.96 14.15
C VAL A 3 10.27 19.51 13.01
N LYS A 4 10.53 18.20 12.92
CA LYS A 4 11.41 17.62 11.89
C LYS A 4 10.96 18.10 10.50
N PRO A 5 11.85 18.57 9.61
CA PRO A 5 11.45 19.02 8.28
C PRO A 5 10.71 17.90 7.53
N PHE A 6 9.63 18.26 6.82
CA PHE A 6 8.78 17.27 6.15
C PHE A 6 9.56 16.44 5.12
N GLU A 7 10.55 17.02 4.44
CA GLU A 7 11.42 16.29 3.51
C GLU A 7 12.12 15.09 4.20
N ALA A 8 12.51 15.24 5.46
CA ALA A 8 13.11 14.15 6.21
C ALA A 8 12.10 13.05 6.57
N ILE A 9 10.82 13.39 6.73
CA ILE A 9 9.71 12.42 6.88
C ILE A 9 9.51 11.63 5.57
N VAL A 10 9.52 12.32 4.42
CA VAL A 10 9.44 11.66 3.11
C VAL A 10 10.61 10.70 2.91
N ARG A 11 11.83 11.14 3.24
CA ARG A 11 13.05 10.32 3.09
C ARG A 11 13.02 9.06 3.94
N GLU A 12 12.51 9.17 5.17
CA GLU A 12 12.46 8.06 6.12
C GLU A 12 11.37 7.04 5.78
N HIS A 13 10.17 7.51 5.41
CA HIS A 13 9.00 6.63 5.27
C HIS A 13 8.57 6.39 3.82
N GLY A 14 9.10 7.14 2.85
CA GLY A 14 8.66 7.12 1.45
C GLY A 14 8.69 5.71 0.84
N ALA A 15 9.80 4.99 1.00
CA ALA A 15 9.93 3.63 0.46
C ALA A 15 8.99 2.62 1.15
N VAL A 16 8.70 2.79 2.44
CA VAL A 16 7.74 1.95 3.16
C VAL A 16 6.32 2.20 2.66
N VAL A 17 5.91 3.47 2.58
CA VAL A 17 4.57 3.84 2.10
C VAL A 17 4.36 3.37 0.66
N LEU A 18 5.38 3.49 -0.21
CA LEU A 18 5.28 3.03 -1.60
C LEU A 18 5.08 1.51 -1.68
N ARG A 19 5.80 0.73 -0.88
CA ARG A 19 5.60 -0.73 -0.79
C ARG A 19 4.20 -1.09 -0.30
N VAL A 20 3.66 -0.34 0.66
CA VAL A 20 2.27 -0.51 1.09
C VAL A 20 1.29 -0.20 -0.04
N CYS A 21 1.46 0.93 -0.74
CA CYS A 21 0.62 1.30 -1.88
C CYS A 21 0.65 0.21 -2.97
N ARG A 22 1.83 -0.29 -3.34
CA ARG A 22 1.99 -1.40 -4.31
C ARG A 22 1.32 -2.68 -3.85
N ALA A 23 1.46 -3.05 -2.58
CA ALA A 23 0.80 -4.23 -2.02
C ALA A 23 -0.73 -4.11 -2.07
N VAL A 24 -1.26 -2.92 -1.77
CA VAL A 24 -2.70 -2.70 -1.61
C VAL A 24 -3.37 -2.49 -2.97
N LEU A 25 -2.79 -1.69 -3.85
CA LEU A 25 -3.39 -1.24 -5.11
C LEU A 25 -2.86 -1.96 -6.36
N GLY A 26 -1.63 -2.45 -6.34
CA GLY A 26 -0.89 -2.82 -7.54
C GLY A 26 -0.02 -1.67 -8.06
N PRO A 27 0.81 -1.90 -9.09
CA PRO A 27 1.81 -0.94 -9.57
C PRO A 27 1.17 0.32 -10.17
N ASP A 28 0.10 0.17 -10.94
CA ASP A 28 -0.49 1.25 -11.75
C ASP A 28 -1.00 2.43 -10.91
N ASP A 29 -1.68 2.14 -9.79
CA ASP A 29 -2.25 3.18 -8.93
C ASP A 29 -1.36 3.51 -7.71
N ALA A 30 -0.21 2.85 -7.53
CA ALA A 30 0.58 2.96 -6.31
C ALA A 30 1.34 4.29 -6.19
N GLU A 31 1.92 4.78 -7.29
CA GLU A 31 2.72 6.01 -7.29
C GLU A 31 1.85 7.25 -7.10
N ASP A 32 0.65 7.23 -7.69
CA ASP A 32 -0.37 8.26 -7.48
C ASP A 32 -0.85 8.26 -6.02
N ALA A 33 -1.20 7.09 -5.48
CA ALA A 33 -1.62 6.97 -4.08
C ALA A 33 -0.51 7.40 -3.11
N TRP A 34 0.76 7.11 -3.42
CA TRP A 34 1.91 7.58 -2.65
C TRP A 34 2.02 9.10 -2.69
N SER A 35 1.95 9.70 -3.87
CA SER A 35 2.03 11.15 -4.07
C SER A 35 0.90 11.88 -3.34
N GLU A 36 -0.33 11.40 -3.47
CA GLU A 36 -1.48 11.94 -2.75
C GLU A 36 -1.35 11.79 -1.23
N THR A 37 -0.74 10.69 -0.76
CA THR A 37 -0.49 10.45 0.66
C THR A 37 0.44 11.51 1.21
N PHE A 38 1.59 11.74 0.57
CA PHE A 38 2.56 12.72 1.05
C PHE A 38 2.08 14.17 0.84
N LEU A 39 1.31 14.46 -0.20
CA LEU A 39 0.67 15.77 -0.36
C LEU A 39 -0.34 16.06 0.76
N SER A 40 -1.15 15.05 1.12
CA SER A 40 -2.10 15.16 2.22
C SER A 40 -1.39 15.27 3.57
N ALA A 41 -0.34 14.48 3.76
CA ALA A 41 0.50 14.51 4.96
C ALA A 41 1.20 15.87 5.11
N LEU A 42 1.77 16.44 4.05
CA LEU A 42 2.42 17.76 4.09
C LEU A 42 1.50 18.84 4.66
N ARG A 43 0.23 18.84 4.25
CA ARG A 43 -0.78 19.81 4.72
C ARG A 43 -1.15 19.62 6.19
N ALA A 44 -1.22 18.37 6.64
CA ALA A 44 -1.64 18.03 8.00
C ALA A 44 -0.48 18.00 9.02
N TYR A 45 0.75 17.82 8.55
CA TYR A 45 1.95 17.61 9.37
C TYR A 45 2.21 18.70 10.43
N PRO A 46 2.00 20.00 10.16
CA PRO A 46 2.18 21.04 11.19
C PRO A 46 1.27 20.87 12.42
N SER A 47 0.16 20.14 12.29
CA SER A 47 -0.81 19.87 13.35
C SER A 47 -0.69 18.46 13.95
N LEU A 48 0.26 17.65 13.47
CA LEU A 48 0.46 16.31 13.97
C LEU A 48 1.03 16.37 15.40
N ASP A 49 0.44 15.57 16.30
CA ASP A 49 0.98 15.39 17.64
C ASP A 49 2.45 14.92 17.55
N PRO A 50 3.41 15.62 18.18
CA PRO A 50 4.81 15.19 18.20
C PRO A 50 5.05 13.80 18.77
N ALA A 51 4.13 13.27 19.60
CA ALA A 51 4.18 11.92 20.15
C ALA A 51 3.56 10.86 19.24
N ALA A 52 2.95 11.26 18.11
CA ALA A 52 2.30 10.32 17.20
C ALA A 52 3.31 9.40 16.51
N ASN A 53 2.92 8.15 16.30
CA ASN A 53 3.63 7.25 15.40
C ASN A 53 3.42 7.71 13.95
N VAL A 54 4.41 8.44 13.42
CA VAL A 54 4.39 9.00 12.06
C VAL A 54 4.16 7.93 10.99
N GLN A 55 4.75 6.74 11.15
CA GLN A 55 4.58 5.65 10.20
C GLN A 55 3.14 5.13 10.17
N ALA A 56 2.55 4.86 11.34
CA ALA A 56 1.16 4.44 11.44
C ALA A 56 0.20 5.52 10.89
N TRP A 57 0.49 6.79 11.15
CA TRP A 57 -0.26 7.91 10.63
C TRP A 57 -0.19 8.01 9.09
N LEU A 58 0.99 7.89 8.50
CA LEU A 58 1.16 7.87 7.03
C LEU A 58 0.45 6.68 6.39
N VAL A 59 0.54 5.48 7.00
CA VAL A 59 -0.18 4.29 6.52
C VAL A 59 -1.69 4.48 6.62
N THR A 60 -2.19 5.21 7.63
CA THR A 60 -3.61 5.57 7.74
C THR A 60 -4.06 6.45 6.57
N ILE A 61 -3.25 7.44 6.20
CA ILE A 61 -3.52 8.28 5.03
C ILE A 61 -3.50 7.43 3.75
N ALA A 62 -2.48 6.59 3.57
CA ALA A 62 -2.35 5.70 2.42
C ALA A 62 -3.54 4.73 2.28
N LYS A 63 -4.03 4.15 3.39
CA LYS A 63 -5.26 3.33 3.41
C LYS A 63 -6.44 4.10 2.81
N ARG A 64 -6.66 5.34 3.25
CA ARG A 64 -7.77 6.18 2.77
C ARG A 64 -7.64 6.44 1.26
N LYS A 65 -6.44 6.82 0.81
CA LYS A 65 -6.15 7.01 -0.62
C LYS A 65 -6.36 5.76 -1.45
N ALA A 66 -5.99 4.60 -0.93
CA ALA A 66 -6.23 3.34 -1.60
C ALA A 66 -7.72 2.99 -1.70
N ILE A 67 -8.52 3.27 -0.66
CA ILE A 67 -9.97 3.10 -0.71
C ILE A 67 -10.60 4.02 -1.77
N ASP A 68 -10.17 5.28 -1.81
CA ASP A 68 -10.70 6.25 -2.77
C ASP A 68 -10.33 5.90 -4.21
N SER A 69 -9.08 5.49 -4.46
CA SER A 69 -8.62 5.02 -5.78
C SER A 69 -9.43 3.82 -6.26
N ARG A 70 -9.62 2.79 -5.41
CA ARG A 70 -10.45 1.62 -5.76
C ARG A 70 -11.90 1.99 -6.07
N ARG A 71 -12.49 2.91 -5.29
CA ARG A 71 -13.85 3.42 -5.55
C ARG A 71 -13.92 4.19 -6.87
N ALA A 72 -12.88 4.94 -7.22
CA ALA A 72 -12.79 5.61 -8.50
C ALA A 72 -12.66 4.62 -9.66
N ALA A 73 -11.78 3.61 -9.54
CA ALA A 73 -11.61 2.55 -10.53
C ALA A 73 -12.91 1.77 -10.78
N ALA A 74 -13.63 1.40 -9.72
CA ALA A 74 -14.92 0.70 -9.85
C ALA A 74 -16.04 1.52 -10.53
N ARG A 75 -15.89 2.86 -10.60
CA ARG A 75 -16.83 3.76 -11.27
C ARG A 75 -16.40 4.16 -12.68
N ARG A 76 -15.17 3.83 -13.11
CA ARG A 76 -14.75 4.08 -14.49
C ARG A 76 -15.58 3.16 -15.40
N PRO A 77 -16.21 3.69 -16.46
CA PRO A 77 -16.83 2.82 -17.46
C PRO A 77 -15.76 1.88 -18.00
N VAL A 78 -16.09 0.59 -18.14
CA VAL A 78 -15.21 -0.36 -18.84
C VAL A 78 -15.12 0.13 -20.27
N THR A 79 -14.02 0.81 -20.61
CA THR A 79 -13.70 1.14 -21.98
C THR A 79 -13.61 -0.19 -22.72
N VAL A 80 -14.55 -0.44 -23.63
CA VAL A 80 -14.37 -1.48 -24.66
C VAL A 80 -13.03 -1.15 -25.32
N PRO A 81 -12.10 -2.10 -25.49
CA PRO A 81 -10.79 -1.77 -26.02
C PRO A 81 -10.97 -1.31 -27.46
N ASP A 82 -10.95 0.01 -27.67
CA ASP A 82 -10.67 0.57 -28.97
C ASP A 82 -9.21 0.26 -29.32
N LEU A 83 -9.02 -0.05 -30.61
CA LEU A 83 -7.78 -0.36 -31.32
C LEU A 83 -6.53 0.31 -30.72
N PRO A 84 -5.36 -0.35 -30.73
CA PRO A 84 -4.19 0.15 -30.03
C PRO A 84 -3.71 1.47 -30.63
N GLU A 85 -3.99 2.57 -29.94
CA GLU A 85 -3.15 3.75 -30.02
C GLU A 85 -1.80 3.37 -29.40
N ALA A 86 -0.75 3.46 -30.21
CA ALA A 86 0.61 3.26 -29.78
C ALA A 86 0.98 4.33 -28.73
N ALA A 87 0.74 4.02 -27.47
CA ALA A 87 1.30 4.76 -26.35
C ALA A 87 2.80 4.45 -26.29
N GLY A 88 3.60 5.29 -26.92
CA GLY A 88 5.01 5.39 -26.59
C GLY A 88 5.15 5.92 -25.17
N GLY A 89 5.72 5.12 -24.27
CA GLY A 89 6.00 5.56 -22.90
C GLY A 89 6.38 4.42 -21.97
N ALA A 90 7.69 4.28 -21.76
CA ALA A 90 8.37 3.47 -20.75
C ALA A 90 7.98 1.98 -20.69
N ASP A 91 8.82 1.12 -21.26
CA ASP A 91 8.94 -0.27 -20.83
C ASP A 91 9.35 -0.27 -19.35
N PRO A 92 8.48 -0.66 -18.39
CA PRO A 92 8.96 -1.04 -17.08
C PRO A 92 9.46 -2.47 -17.26
N GLY A 93 10.69 -2.63 -17.73
CA GLY A 93 11.33 -3.93 -17.76
C GLY A 93 11.10 -4.63 -16.41
N PRO A 94 10.80 -5.94 -16.38
CA PRO A 94 10.30 -6.61 -15.19
C PRO A 94 11.25 -6.38 -14.02
N GLY A 95 10.82 -5.54 -13.08
CA GLY A 95 11.58 -5.33 -11.85
C GLY A 95 11.62 -6.65 -11.08
N GLU A 96 12.72 -6.91 -10.37
CA GLU A 96 12.98 -8.11 -9.53
C GLU A 96 11.87 -8.48 -8.52
N HIS A 97 10.79 -7.70 -8.43
CA HIS A 97 9.68 -7.87 -7.50
C HIS A 97 8.30 -7.99 -8.15
N ASP A 98 8.18 -8.10 -9.48
CA ASP A 98 6.87 -8.12 -10.14
C ASP A 98 6.01 -9.30 -9.68
N GLY A 99 6.63 -10.47 -9.49
CA GLY A 99 5.98 -11.65 -8.93
C GLY A 99 5.49 -11.50 -7.49
N LEU A 100 6.19 -10.75 -6.64
CA LEU A 100 5.72 -10.52 -5.26
C LEU A 100 4.41 -9.74 -5.27
N TRP A 101 4.33 -8.66 -6.05
CA TRP A 101 3.12 -7.84 -6.13
C TRP A 101 1.99 -8.61 -6.80
N ALA A 102 2.29 -9.38 -7.85
CA ALA A 102 1.33 -10.28 -8.48
C ALA A 102 0.77 -11.31 -7.49
N ALA A 103 1.63 -11.97 -6.72
CA ALA A 103 1.22 -12.94 -5.71
C ALA A 103 0.37 -12.31 -4.61
N LEU A 104 0.76 -11.14 -4.09
CA LEU A 104 -0.05 -10.40 -3.12
C LEU A 104 -1.44 -10.09 -3.70
N ARG A 105 -1.55 -9.70 -4.98
CA ARG A 105 -2.86 -9.44 -5.62
C ARG A 105 -3.79 -10.66 -5.62
N THR A 106 -3.27 -11.89 -5.60
CA THR A 106 -4.08 -13.12 -5.52
C THR A 106 -4.78 -13.30 -4.17
N LEU A 107 -4.30 -12.62 -3.13
CA LEU A 107 -4.85 -12.76 -1.78
C LEU A 107 -6.17 -11.99 -1.62
N PRO A 108 -7.11 -12.51 -0.80
CA PRO A 108 -8.22 -11.71 -0.27
C PRO A 108 -7.71 -10.40 0.34
N GLN A 109 -8.47 -9.33 0.10
CA GLN A 109 -8.09 -7.95 0.49
C GLN A 109 -7.61 -7.85 1.94
N ARG A 110 -8.34 -8.46 2.89
CA ARG A 110 -7.99 -8.39 4.32
C ARG A 110 -6.66 -9.07 4.65
N GLN A 111 -6.34 -10.18 3.99
CA GLN A 111 -5.07 -10.86 4.17
C GLN A 111 -3.93 -10.00 3.60
N ARG A 112 -4.11 -9.46 2.39
CA ARG A 112 -3.16 -8.57 1.74
C ARG A 112 -2.87 -7.32 2.56
N GLU A 113 -3.90 -6.65 3.07
CA GLU A 113 -3.75 -5.45 3.89
C GLU A 113 -3.08 -5.76 5.24
N ALA A 114 -3.45 -6.88 5.90
CA ALA A 114 -2.79 -7.30 7.13
C ALA A 114 -1.29 -7.57 6.92
N LEU A 115 -0.91 -8.23 5.82
CA LEU A 115 0.49 -8.43 5.45
C LEU A 115 1.21 -7.12 5.14
N ALA A 116 0.57 -6.23 4.36
CA ALA A 116 1.16 -4.94 3.99
C ALA A 116 1.44 -4.08 5.22
N TYR A 117 0.46 -3.92 6.11
CA TYR A 117 0.61 -3.06 7.27
C TYR A 117 1.56 -3.65 8.32
N HIS A 118 1.52 -4.96 8.55
CA HIS A 118 2.39 -5.60 9.53
C HIS A 118 3.82 -5.84 9.00
N HIS A 119 3.97 -6.52 7.86
CA HIS A 119 5.28 -6.95 7.39
C HIS A 119 6.01 -5.91 6.53
N LEU A 120 5.29 -5.11 5.72
CA LEU A 120 5.94 -4.09 4.89
C LEU A 120 6.10 -2.77 5.64
N ALA A 121 5.08 -2.38 6.41
CA ALA A 121 5.10 -1.17 7.23
C ALA A 121 5.46 -1.41 8.70
N GLY A 122 5.85 -2.62 9.10
CA GLY A 122 6.40 -2.88 10.44
C GLY A 122 5.46 -2.52 11.60
N LEU A 123 4.16 -2.34 11.36
CA LEU A 123 3.22 -1.91 12.40
C LEU A 123 2.90 -3.08 13.34
N PRO A 124 2.82 -2.85 14.66
CA PRO A 124 2.34 -3.87 15.58
C PRO A 124 0.88 -4.22 15.25
N PHE A 125 0.47 -5.45 15.55
CA PHE A 125 -0.90 -5.89 15.25
C PHE A 125 -1.99 -5.04 15.91
N ALA A 126 -1.68 -4.38 17.04
CA ALA A 126 -2.55 -3.38 17.67
C ALA A 126 -2.90 -2.23 16.70
N ASP A 127 -1.89 -1.62 16.08
CA ASP A 127 -2.08 -0.54 15.10
C ASP A 127 -2.76 -1.05 13.82
N VAL A 128 -2.41 -2.26 13.39
CA VAL A 128 -3.06 -2.92 12.24
C VAL A 128 -4.55 -3.15 12.51
N ALA A 129 -4.93 -3.53 13.73
CA ALA A 129 -6.31 -3.74 14.14
C ALA A 129 -7.12 -2.44 14.09
N LEU A 130 -6.54 -1.33 14.55
CA LEU A 130 -7.14 0.01 14.43
C LEU A 130 -7.31 0.40 12.95
N LEU A 131 -6.28 0.18 12.14
CA LEU A 131 -6.32 0.44 10.70
C LEU A 131 -7.37 -0.40 9.97
N LEU A 132 -7.58 -1.65 10.37
CA LEU A 132 -8.51 -2.56 9.70
C LEU A 132 -9.90 -2.57 10.34
N GLU A 133 -10.13 -1.79 11.40
CA GLU A 133 -11.38 -1.81 12.17
C GLU A 133 -11.74 -3.24 12.58
N SER A 134 -10.77 -3.94 13.17
CA SER A 134 -10.86 -5.35 13.54
C SER A 134 -10.19 -5.62 14.89
N THR A 135 -10.02 -6.89 15.26
CA THR A 135 -9.28 -7.29 16.47
C THR A 135 -7.86 -7.72 16.12
N GLU A 136 -6.91 -7.57 17.05
CA GLU A 136 -5.54 -8.05 16.86
C GLU A 136 -5.49 -9.54 16.47
N ALA A 137 -6.33 -10.37 17.10
CA ALA A 137 -6.41 -11.79 16.81
C ALA A 137 -6.85 -12.06 15.36
N ALA A 138 -7.83 -11.31 14.86
CA ALA A 138 -8.30 -11.41 13.48
C ALA A 138 -7.24 -10.93 12.47
N CYS A 139 -6.50 -9.87 12.79
CA CYS A 139 -5.40 -9.39 11.96
C CYS A 139 -4.24 -10.40 11.89
N ARG A 140 -3.85 -10.98 13.03
CA ARG A 140 -2.83 -12.05 13.09
C ARG A 140 -3.23 -13.26 12.27
N ARG A 141 -4.49 -13.70 12.40
CA ARG A 141 -5.05 -14.80 11.61
C ARG A 141 -5.02 -14.48 10.12
N SER A 142 -5.47 -13.28 9.73
CA SER A 142 -5.47 -12.85 8.32
C SER A 142 -4.07 -12.82 7.72
N ALA A 143 -3.08 -12.33 8.47
CA ALA A 143 -1.68 -12.35 8.05
C ALA A 143 -1.15 -13.79 7.93
N ALA A 144 -1.44 -14.66 8.90
CA ALA A 144 -1.02 -16.07 8.87
C ALA A 144 -1.62 -16.83 7.68
N ASP A 145 -2.91 -16.64 7.40
CA ASP A 145 -3.59 -17.26 6.26
C ASP A 145 -3.02 -16.75 4.93
N GLY A 146 -2.73 -15.44 4.84
CA GLY A 146 -2.06 -14.84 3.70
C GLY A 146 -0.66 -15.43 3.46
N MET A 147 0.17 -15.51 4.52
CA MET A 147 1.49 -16.15 4.43
C MET A 147 1.41 -17.61 4.01
N LYS A 148 0.43 -18.37 4.53
CA LYS A 148 0.22 -19.76 4.14
C LYS A 148 -0.09 -19.88 2.65
N LYS A 149 -0.95 -18.99 2.12
CA LYS A 149 -1.29 -18.96 0.70
C LYS A 149 -0.09 -18.57 -0.18
N LEU A 150 0.69 -17.57 0.22
CA LEU A 150 1.91 -17.18 -0.52
C LEU A 150 2.96 -18.30 -0.54
N ARG A 151 3.13 -19.04 0.57
CA ARG A 151 4.06 -20.18 0.64
C ARG A 151 3.66 -21.37 -0.23
N SER A 152 2.39 -21.44 -0.64
CA SER A 152 1.91 -22.49 -1.55
C SER A 152 2.04 -22.12 -3.03
N LEU A 153 2.49 -20.90 -3.34
CA LEU A 153 2.83 -20.50 -4.71
C LEU A 153 4.27 -20.94 -4.94
N ASP A 154 4.52 -21.68 -6.02
CA ASP A 154 5.87 -22.09 -6.37
C ASP A 154 6.69 -20.86 -6.81
N VAL A 155 8.01 -20.88 -6.60
CA VAL A 155 8.90 -19.75 -6.99
C VAL A 155 8.87 -19.50 -8.50
N GLU A 156 8.45 -20.50 -9.28
CA GLU A 156 8.20 -20.40 -10.72
C GLU A 156 6.92 -19.61 -11.05
N ASP A 157 5.92 -19.58 -10.16
CA ASP A 157 4.71 -18.76 -10.30
C ASP A 157 4.96 -17.26 -10.02
N LEU A 158 6.16 -16.91 -9.55
CA LEU A 158 6.57 -15.57 -9.14
C LEU A 158 7.59 -14.93 -10.10
N ARG A 159 7.86 -15.55 -11.26
CA ARG A 159 8.75 -15.03 -12.30
C ARG A 159 7.97 -14.60 -13.53
#